data_AF-A0A1M3MVP3-F1
#
_entry.id   AF-A0A1M3MVP3-F1
#
_cell.length_a   1.000
_cell.length_b   1.000
_cell.length_c   1.000
_cell.angle_alpha   90.00
_cell.angle_beta   90.00
_cell.angle_gamma   90.00
#
_symmetry.space_group_name_H-M   'P 1'
#
loop_
_entity.id
_entity.type
_entity.pdbx_description
1 polymer ?
#
loop_
_entity_poly.entity_id
_entity_poly.type
_entity_poly.pdbx_seq_one_letter_code
_entity_poly.pdbx_strand_id
1 'polypeptide(L)'
;MRSRPKVKLLLSPGLVSPGQRLHAEAVLTSKSETPVDFVAIRLRATTKAGIGSGKSRRVHEGTFFEREWRSKSMTMSPGEHRFETQFELPESLPPTYIGPDTSISYAITVHVSIPWWPDREQDFVVPVAFAASPPLAPLPKVFVTSREGPRGKEPFMELSLDATQIALGDVVSGSISVQNLRGKRIRGVDLSFIETETVSLPSQDVREGQRFTLRVLDGAPAEGAAIPFRVSMPENATATFSSGTIKVATDVEARADVAWGQDIAVRARVLVRPNATAPRAERGWVAPVGRARQLLVWQNVANKTGLATDPDGMRMIGRRGKVAFGITAEHHDDYWLVATLAWPNAGLDLDLSKRRWGDALTMDVVKSGDDAIDARFCARAREHVQARALVNPAVLGALVGFEAAKVVDDGGRLAVRGASHATEAVLGFVRSVLEAAGKLDQALEQVPAPAMFAADVPAWEAMALRLRGRLELGRMWIHDAQVGTSAVQIGSVWARAGLHLGTSVIVAIDPPLDTPPSSIEDPALSPAARETWRELQARVKSIQVEPRSLSLELEGKLSDPQTAMPTVELAVSLRRALGGLVAGGPFR
;
A
#
# COMPACT_ATOMS: atom_id res chain seq x y z
N MET A 1 21.41 -62.20 -55.56
CA MET A 1 21.58 -60.73 -55.54
C MET A 1 21.18 -60.22 -54.16
N ARG A 2 22.06 -59.50 -53.44
CA ARG A 2 21.78 -58.99 -52.09
C ARG A 2 20.73 -57.88 -52.15
N SER A 3 19.90 -57.74 -51.11
CA SER A 3 18.83 -56.73 -51.06
C SER A 3 18.96 -55.86 -49.83
N ARG A 4 18.68 -54.55 -49.96
CA ARG A 4 18.67 -53.63 -48.81
C ARG A 4 17.41 -53.90 -47.97
N PRO A 5 17.52 -54.26 -46.68
CA PRO A 5 16.35 -54.52 -45.87
C PRO A 5 15.46 -53.28 -45.73
N LYS A 6 14.14 -53.47 -45.77
CA LYS A 6 13.19 -52.43 -45.35
C LYS A 6 13.13 -52.43 -43.82
N VAL A 7 13.11 -51.23 -43.23
CA VAL A 7 13.10 -51.04 -41.77
C VAL A 7 11.76 -50.45 -41.36
N LYS A 8 11.14 -51.01 -40.32
CA LYS A 8 10.06 -50.40 -39.55
C LYS A 8 10.46 -50.39 -38.08
N LEU A 9 10.00 -49.38 -37.33
CA LEU A 9 10.20 -49.30 -35.89
C LEU A 9 8.84 -49.24 -35.21
N LEU A 10 8.62 -50.10 -34.22
CA LEU A 10 7.47 -50.08 -33.34
C LEU A 10 7.91 -49.60 -31.96
N LEU A 11 7.21 -48.61 -31.41
CA LEU A 11 7.51 -48.00 -30.12
C LEU A 11 6.35 -48.23 -29.15
N SER A 12 6.66 -48.59 -27.91
CA SER A 12 5.68 -48.68 -26.83
C SER A 12 6.28 -48.12 -25.52
N PRO A 13 5.70 -47.06 -24.94
CA PRO A 13 4.59 -46.25 -25.45
C PRO A 13 5.00 -45.38 -26.66
N GLY A 14 4.02 -44.89 -27.43
CA GLY A 14 4.26 -43.99 -28.57
C GLY A 14 4.62 -42.56 -28.18
N LEU A 15 4.26 -42.13 -26.96
CA LEU A 15 4.71 -40.90 -26.31
C LEU A 15 5.26 -41.31 -24.94
N VAL A 16 6.53 -41.07 -24.69
CA VAL A 16 7.20 -41.54 -23.47
C VAL A 16 7.47 -40.39 -22.50
N SER A 17 7.24 -40.60 -21.21
CA SER A 17 7.59 -39.61 -20.18
C SER A 17 8.98 -39.88 -19.60
N PRO A 18 9.69 -38.84 -19.10
CA PRO A 18 10.90 -39.03 -18.31
C PRO A 18 10.67 -40.03 -17.17
N GLY A 19 11.65 -40.90 -16.90
CA GLY A 19 11.55 -41.97 -15.90
C GLY A 19 10.89 -43.27 -16.41
N GLN A 20 10.24 -43.27 -17.58
CA GLN A 20 9.61 -44.48 -18.13
C GLN A 20 10.59 -45.34 -18.93
N ARG A 21 10.18 -46.60 -19.19
CA ARG A 21 10.87 -47.50 -20.12
C ARG A 21 10.28 -47.36 -21.51
N LEU A 22 11.14 -47.22 -22.52
CA LEU A 22 10.76 -47.24 -23.93
C LEU A 22 11.12 -48.59 -24.54
N HIS A 23 10.10 -49.35 -24.94
CA HIS A 23 10.29 -50.55 -25.75
C HIS A 23 10.40 -50.18 -27.22
N ALA A 24 11.45 -50.65 -27.89
CA ALA A 24 11.70 -50.41 -29.31
C ALA A 24 11.90 -51.75 -30.03
N GLU A 25 11.09 -52.00 -31.05
CA GLU A 25 11.16 -53.18 -31.91
C GLU A 25 11.45 -52.77 -33.35
N ALA A 26 12.63 -53.13 -33.86
CA ALA A 26 12.99 -52.97 -35.27
C ALA A 26 12.57 -54.21 -36.06
N VAL A 27 11.68 -54.02 -37.03
CA VAL A 27 11.23 -55.06 -37.97
C VAL A 27 11.94 -54.85 -39.30
N LEU A 28 12.80 -55.79 -39.66
CA LEU A 28 13.58 -55.77 -40.90
C LEU A 28 13.01 -56.78 -41.90
N THR A 29 12.64 -56.33 -43.10
CA THR A 29 12.19 -57.22 -44.19
C THR A 29 13.29 -57.37 -45.22
N SER A 30 13.85 -58.57 -45.36
CA SER A 30 14.82 -58.92 -46.38
C SER A 30 14.18 -59.66 -47.55
N LYS A 31 14.58 -59.36 -48.80
CA LYS A 31 14.09 -60.06 -50.00
C LYS A 31 15.03 -61.18 -50.48
N SER A 32 16.24 -61.23 -49.93
CA SER A 32 17.25 -62.23 -50.27
C SER A 32 18.10 -62.56 -49.05
N GLU A 33 18.83 -63.66 -49.13
CA GLU A 33 19.82 -64.00 -48.11
C GLU A 33 20.89 -62.90 -48.04
N THR A 34 20.92 -62.20 -46.90
CA THR A 34 21.73 -60.98 -46.72
C THR A 34 22.59 -61.12 -45.46
N PRO A 35 23.92 -61.21 -45.57
CA PRO A 35 24.80 -61.20 -44.41
C PRO A 35 24.77 -59.83 -43.74
N VAL A 36 24.77 -59.80 -42.41
CA VAL A 36 24.72 -58.60 -41.58
C VAL A 36 25.76 -58.72 -40.47
N ASP A 37 26.66 -57.74 -40.36
CA ASP A 37 27.68 -57.70 -39.30
C ASP A 37 27.04 -57.41 -37.94
N PHE A 38 26.06 -56.51 -37.92
CA PHE A 38 25.18 -56.25 -36.77
C PHE A 38 23.95 -55.43 -37.17
N VAL A 39 22.93 -55.48 -36.32
CA VAL A 39 21.84 -54.51 -36.26
C VAL A 39 22.01 -53.71 -34.98
N ALA A 40 22.10 -52.38 -35.08
CA ALA A 40 22.13 -51.47 -33.95
C ALA A 40 20.83 -50.65 -33.89
N ILE A 41 20.27 -50.55 -32.69
CA ILE A 41 19.14 -49.66 -32.36
C ILE A 41 19.70 -48.64 -31.38
N ARG A 42 19.81 -47.38 -31.80
CA ARG A 42 20.45 -46.31 -31.03
C ARG A 42 19.47 -45.19 -30.73
N LEU A 43 19.16 -44.98 -29.46
CA LEU A 43 18.39 -43.82 -28.98
C LEU A 43 19.35 -42.66 -28.70
N ARG A 44 19.12 -41.52 -29.34
CA ARG A 44 19.92 -40.30 -29.19
C ARG A 44 19.02 -39.10 -28.87
N ALA A 45 19.43 -38.29 -27.91
CA ALA A 45 18.81 -37.00 -27.60
C ALA A 45 19.78 -35.87 -27.90
N THR A 46 19.32 -34.91 -28.69
CA THR A 46 20.11 -33.75 -29.11
C THR A 46 19.44 -32.45 -28.70
N THR A 47 20.26 -31.49 -28.31
CA THR A 47 19.86 -30.09 -28.13
C THR A 47 20.46 -29.25 -29.24
N LYS A 48 19.68 -28.32 -29.76
CA LYS A 48 20.16 -27.25 -30.63
C LYS A 48 19.78 -25.92 -29.99
N ALA A 49 20.70 -24.97 -29.93
CA ALA A 49 20.45 -23.65 -29.37
C ALA A 49 21.26 -22.57 -30.09
N GLY A 50 20.58 -21.56 -30.63
CA GLY A 50 21.21 -20.34 -31.13
C GLY A 50 21.42 -19.31 -30.02
N ILE A 51 22.57 -18.61 -30.07
CA ILE A 51 23.03 -17.64 -29.07
C ILE A 51 23.57 -16.40 -29.75
N GLY A 52 23.17 -15.22 -29.24
CA GLY A 52 23.51 -13.93 -29.83
C GLY A 52 22.61 -13.55 -31.01
N SER A 53 22.78 -12.32 -31.50
CA SER A 53 21.90 -11.72 -32.50
C SER A 53 22.65 -11.27 -33.76
N GLY A 54 22.02 -11.38 -34.93
CA GLY A 54 22.59 -10.88 -36.18
C GLY A 54 23.90 -11.60 -36.56
N LYS A 55 24.93 -10.83 -36.93
CA LYS A 55 26.22 -11.35 -37.43
C LYS A 55 27.06 -12.10 -36.38
N SER A 56 26.75 -11.96 -35.09
CA SER A 56 27.44 -12.68 -34.00
C SER A 56 26.72 -13.95 -33.56
N ARG A 57 25.60 -14.32 -34.22
CA ARG A 57 24.82 -15.51 -33.87
C ARG A 57 25.63 -16.79 -34.08
N ARG A 58 25.65 -17.65 -33.06
CA ARG A 58 26.26 -18.98 -33.09
C ARG A 58 25.21 -20.02 -32.75
N VAL A 59 25.24 -21.16 -33.45
CA VAL A 59 24.35 -22.30 -33.18
C VAL A 59 25.19 -23.38 -32.53
N HIS A 60 24.77 -23.79 -31.33
CA HIS A 60 25.36 -24.89 -30.60
C HIS A 60 24.46 -26.11 -30.73
N GLU A 61 25.03 -27.22 -31.18
CA GLU A 61 24.36 -28.51 -31.23
C GLU A 61 25.15 -29.51 -30.39
N GLY A 62 24.45 -30.30 -29.59
CA GLY A 62 25.07 -31.23 -28.66
C GLY A 62 24.19 -32.45 -28.41
N THR A 63 24.82 -33.60 -28.22
CA THR A 63 24.17 -34.82 -27.74
C THR A 63 24.34 -34.90 -26.23
N PHE A 64 23.24 -35.01 -25.51
CA PHE A 64 23.26 -35.04 -24.04
C PHE A 64 22.79 -36.38 -23.47
N PHE A 65 22.23 -37.25 -24.31
CA PHE A 65 21.86 -38.60 -23.94
C PHE A 65 21.97 -39.53 -25.14
N GLU A 66 22.58 -40.70 -24.94
CA GLU A 66 22.74 -41.72 -25.97
C GLU A 66 22.75 -43.13 -25.34
N ARG A 67 22.04 -44.06 -25.97
CA ARG A 67 22.03 -45.48 -25.63
C ARG A 67 21.95 -46.30 -26.91
N GLU A 68 22.66 -47.42 -26.94
CA GLU A 68 22.69 -48.32 -28.08
C GLU A 68 22.49 -49.76 -27.61
N TRP A 69 21.65 -50.49 -28.34
CA TRP A 69 21.62 -51.94 -28.34
C TRP A 69 22.17 -52.45 -29.68
N ARG A 70 22.94 -53.54 -29.65
CA ARG A 70 23.56 -54.12 -30.84
C ARG A 70 23.41 -55.64 -30.87
N SER A 71 23.01 -56.18 -32.01
CA SER A 71 22.93 -57.63 -32.24
C SER A 71 24.31 -58.25 -32.48
N LYS A 72 24.38 -59.59 -32.42
CA LYS A 72 25.49 -60.34 -33.01
C LYS A 72 25.38 -60.34 -34.55
N SER A 73 26.45 -60.75 -35.22
CA SER A 73 26.43 -60.99 -36.66
C SER A 73 25.51 -62.14 -37.02
N MET A 74 24.86 -62.06 -38.18
CA MET A 74 23.94 -63.08 -38.66
C MET A 74 23.73 -62.98 -40.18
N THR A 75 23.17 -64.03 -40.77
CA THR A 75 22.64 -63.99 -42.13
C THR A 75 21.13 -63.92 -42.06
N MET A 76 20.55 -62.85 -42.61
CA MET A 76 19.11 -62.70 -42.71
C MET A 76 18.58 -63.52 -43.89
N SER A 77 17.74 -64.52 -43.62
CA SER A 77 16.96 -65.20 -44.64
C SER A 77 15.91 -64.27 -45.27
N PRO A 78 15.40 -64.57 -46.48
CA PRO A 78 14.25 -63.84 -47.03
C PRO A 78 13.06 -63.89 -46.06
N GLY A 79 12.45 -62.75 -45.74
CA GLY A 79 11.36 -62.64 -44.76
C GLY A 79 11.54 -61.49 -43.77
N GLU A 80 10.72 -61.51 -42.71
CA GLU A 80 10.77 -60.55 -41.61
C GLU A 80 11.65 -61.06 -40.46
N HIS A 81 12.43 -60.15 -39.88
CA HIS A 81 13.27 -60.39 -38.72
C HIS A 81 13.02 -59.29 -37.69
N ARG A 82 12.91 -59.65 -36.41
CA ARG A 82 12.53 -58.74 -35.32
C ARG A 82 13.68 -58.60 -34.32
N PHE A 83 13.96 -57.37 -33.92
CA PHE A 83 14.98 -57.04 -32.95
C PHE A 83 14.38 -56.12 -31.90
N GLU A 84 14.40 -56.55 -30.64
CA GLU A 84 13.75 -55.87 -29.53
C GLU A 84 14.78 -55.36 -28.53
N THR A 85 14.53 -54.17 -27.99
CA THR A 85 15.31 -53.60 -26.89
C THR A 85 14.45 -52.71 -26.01
N GLN A 86 14.91 -52.48 -24.79
CA GLN A 86 14.31 -51.54 -23.83
C GLN A 86 15.33 -50.49 -23.43
N PHE A 87 14.94 -49.22 -23.54
CA PHE A 87 15.72 -48.10 -23.04
C PHE A 87 15.10 -47.55 -21.75
N GLU A 88 15.90 -47.42 -20.70
CA GLU A 88 15.50 -46.73 -19.47
C GLU A 88 15.79 -45.23 -19.63
N LEU A 89 14.75 -44.39 -19.58
CA LEU A 89 14.86 -42.94 -19.72
C LEU A 89 15.01 -42.30 -18.34
N PRO A 90 16.08 -41.53 -18.06
CA PRO A 90 16.22 -40.81 -16.80
C PRO A 90 15.05 -39.85 -16.52
N GLU A 91 14.69 -39.68 -15.24
CA GLU A 91 13.67 -38.69 -14.81
C GLU A 91 14.07 -37.25 -15.13
N SER A 92 15.37 -36.98 -15.24
CA SER A 92 15.92 -35.66 -15.57
C SER A 92 15.88 -35.33 -17.07
N LEU A 93 15.40 -36.24 -17.93
CA LEU A 93 15.32 -35.95 -19.35
C LEU A 93 14.30 -34.82 -19.62
N PRO A 94 14.67 -33.80 -20.41
CA PRO A 94 13.74 -32.77 -20.81
C PRO A 94 12.66 -33.30 -21.78
N PRO A 95 11.56 -32.57 -21.96
CA PRO A 95 10.60 -32.87 -23.02
C PRO A 95 11.21 -32.68 -24.42
N THR A 96 10.57 -33.29 -25.42
CA THR A 96 10.72 -32.83 -26.80
C THR A 96 10.17 -31.41 -26.92
N TYR A 97 10.98 -30.49 -27.44
CA TYR A 97 10.65 -29.07 -27.49
C TYR A 97 11.17 -28.44 -28.78
N ILE A 98 10.38 -27.53 -29.34
CA ILE A 98 10.75 -26.73 -30.51
C ILE A 98 10.36 -25.28 -30.18
N GLY A 99 11.36 -24.46 -29.91
CA GLY A 99 11.24 -23.02 -29.74
C GLY A 99 11.65 -22.25 -31.01
N PRO A 100 11.64 -20.91 -30.95
CA PRO A 100 12.03 -20.07 -32.08
C PRO A 100 13.49 -20.25 -32.53
N ASP A 101 14.39 -20.56 -31.59
CA ASP A 101 15.83 -20.73 -31.86
C ASP A 101 16.48 -21.81 -30.97
N THR A 102 15.67 -22.68 -30.38
CA THR A 102 16.16 -23.85 -29.67
C THR A 102 15.29 -25.05 -29.95
N SER A 103 15.86 -26.23 -29.86
CA SER A 103 15.11 -27.47 -29.92
C SER A 103 15.76 -28.56 -29.09
N ILE A 104 14.92 -29.47 -28.62
CA ILE A 104 15.31 -30.71 -27.98
C ILE A 104 14.58 -31.82 -28.74
N SER A 105 15.35 -32.71 -29.36
CA SER A 105 14.82 -33.79 -30.20
C SER A 105 15.40 -35.13 -29.81
N TYR A 106 14.58 -36.16 -29.92
CA TYR A 106 14.99 -37.55 -29.67
C TYR A 106 14.71 -38.37 -30.92
N ALA A 107 15.67 -39.24 -31.26
CA ALA A 107 15.55 -40.12 -32.39
C ALA A 107 16.10 -41.51 -32.06
N ILE A 108 15.48 -42.53 -32.63
CA ILE A 108 16.06 -43.87 -32.74
C ILE A 108 16.59 -44.05 -34.15
N THR A 109 17.89 -44.29 -34.25
CA THR A 109 18.55 -44.71 -35.50
C THR A 109 18.63 -46.23 -35.51
N VAL A 110 18.06 -46.86 -36.53
CA VAL A 110 18.27 -48.29 -36.82
C VAL A 110 19.35 -48.40 -37.88
N HIS A 111 20.48 -49.00 -37.53
CA HIS A 111 21.64 -49.20 -38.39
C HIS A 111 21.87 -50.69 -38.63
N VAL A 112 21.73 -51.12 -39.88
CA VAL A 112 22.03 -52.47 -40.34
C VAL A 112 23.34 -52.41 -41.12
N SER A 113 24.39 -53.01 -40.55
CA SER A 113 25.71 -53.06 -41.16
C SER A 113 25.84 -54.27 -42.08
N ILE A 114 26.16 -54.04 -43.36
CA ILE A 114 26.17 -55.08 -44.39
C ILE A 114 27.59 -55.20 -44.97
N PRO A 115 28.31 -56.30 -44.73
CA PRO A 115 29.70 -56.41 -45.15
C PRO A 115 29.88 -56.28 -46.67
N TRP A 116 30.78 -55.36 -47.05
CA TRP A 116 31.13 -55.05 -48.44
C TRP A 116 29.93 -54.56 -49.28
N TRP A 117 28.95 -53.93 -48.62
CA TRP A 117 27.76 -53.36 -49.24
C TRP A 117 27.34 -52.07 -48.49
N PRO A 118 26.58 -51.16 -49.10
CA PRO A 118 26.08 -49.98 -48.38
C PRO A 118 25.13 -50.35 -47.23
N ASP A 119 25.42 -49.81 -46.06
CA ASP A 119 24.61 -49.98 -44.85
C ASP A 119 23.20 -49.42 -45.00
N ARG A 120 22.28 -49.92 -44.16
CA ARG A 120 20.95 -49.33 -44.00
C ARG A 120 20.86 -48.59 -42.69
N GLU A 121 20.82 -47.27 -42.78
CA GLU A 121 20.46 -46.40 -41.66
C GLU A 121 19.08 -45.79 -41.90
N GLN A 122 18.29 -45.67 -40.83
CA GLN A 122 16.99 -45.01 -40.83
C GLN A 122 16.70 -44.43 -39.44
N ASP A 123 16.38 -43.14 -39.40
CA ASP A 123 15.98 -42.43 -38.18
C ASP A 123 14.46 -42.43 -38.01
N PHE A 124 14.03 -42.52 -36.75
CA PHE A 124 12.65 -42.43 -36.31
C PHE A 124 12.54 -41.47 -35.13
N VAL A 125 11.60 -40.53 -35.18
CA VAL A 125 11.39 -39.56 -34.09
C VAL A 125 10.76 -40.25 -32.88
N VAL A 126 11.28 -39.93 -31.69
CA VAL A 126 10.73 -40.40 -30.41
C VAL A 126 10.20 -39.19 -29.65
N PRO A 127 8.87 -38.98 -29.54
CA PRO A 127 8.37 -37.87 -28.75
C PRO A 127 8.50 -38.17 -27.25
N VAL A 128 9.10 -37.23 -26.53
CA VAL A 128 9.24 -37.26 -25.06
C VAL A 128 8.32 -36.20 -24.46
N ALA A 129 7.42 -36.63 -23.59
CA ALA A 129 6.46 -35.76 -22.91
C ALA A 129 7.13 -34.87 -21.85
N PHE A 130 6.43 -33.83 -21.44
CA PHE A 130 6.79 -33.05 -20.27
C PHE A 130 6.66 -33.90 -19.00
N ALA A 131 7.57 -33.69 -18.05
CA ALA A 131 7.49 -34.33 -16.75
C ALA A 131 6.19 -33.93 -16.03
N ALA A 132 5.51 -34.92 -15.44
CA ALA A 132 4.39 -34.64 -14.57
C ALA A 132 4.88 -33.91 -13.32
N SER A 133 4.22 -32.82 -12.95
CA SER A 133 4.47 -32.12 -11.68
C SER A 133 3.29 -32.37 -10.74
N PRO A 134 3.53 -32.82 -9.49
CA PRO A 134 2.45 -33.06 -8.55
C PRO A 134 1.66 -31.76 -8.30
N PRO A 135 0.33 -31.82 -8.22
CA PRO A 135 -0.46 -30.65 -7.90
C PRO A 135 -0.13 -30.18 -6.48
N LEU A 136 0.30 -28.93 -6.35
CA LEU A 136 0.37 -28.24 -5.07
C LEU A 136 -0.93 -27.46 -4.86
N ALA A 137 -1.40 -27.37 -3.62
CA ALA A 137 -2.57 -26.57 -3.30
C ALA A 137 -2.34 -25.12 -3.73
N PRO A 138 -3.23 -24.52 -4.54
CA PRO A 138 -3.07 -23.13 -4.96
C PRO A 138 -3.19 -22.22 -3.74
N LEU A 139 -2.16 -21.44 -3.49
CA LEU A 139 -2.22 -20.32 -2.55
C LEU A 139 -2.29 -19.03 -3.36
N PRO A 140 -3.35 -18.23 -3.20
CA PRO A 140 -3.41 -16.94 -3.85
C PRO A 140 -2.27 -16.07 -3.39
N LYS A 141 -1.72 -15.31 -4.34
CA LYS A 141 -0.54 -14.49 -4.11
C LYS A 141 -0.74 -13.11 -4.70
N VAL A 142 -0.28 -12.10 -3.98
CA VAL A 142 -0.25 -10.71 -4.42
C VAL A 142 1.18 -10.35 -4.82
N PHE A 143 1.32 -9.77 -6.00
CA PHE A 143 2.54 -9.24 -6.57
C PHE A 143 2.41 -7.73 -6.69
N VAL A 144 3.51 -7.01 -6.50
CA VAL A 144 3.52 -5.55 -6.46
C VAL A 144 4.72 -5.01 -7.22
N THR A 145 4.60 -3.80 -7.78
CA THR A 145 5.72 -3.13 -8.48
C THR A 145 6.85 -2.71 -7.54
N SER A 146 6.52 -2.45 -6.26
CA SER A 146 7.47 -2.12 -5.19
C SER A 146 7.03 -2.76 -3.88
N ARG A 147 7.93 -3.47 -3.18
CA ARG A 147 7.62 -4.11 -1.90
C ARG A 147 7.32 -3.12 -0.78
N GLU A 148 7.88 -1.92 -0.88
CA GLU A 148 7.66 -0.85 0.11
C GLU A 148 6.39 -0.04 -0.16
N GLY A 149 5.70 -0.32 -1.26
CA GLY A 149 4.54 0.43 -1.72
C GLY A 149 4.91 1.54 -2.73
N PRO A 150 3.96 2.44 -3.03
CA PRO A 150 4.17 3.56 -3.92
C PRO A 150 5.27 4.49 -3.40
N ARG A 151 6.14 4.99 -4.29
CA ARG A 151 7.19 5.96 -3.96
C ARG A 151 7.06 7.18 -4.87
N GLY A 152 7.10 8.38 -4.28
CA GLY A 152 7.07 9.64 -5.00
C GLY A 152 5.91 9.72 -6.01
N LYS A 153 6.23 10.03 -7.27
CA LYS A 153 5.26 10.24 -8.37
C LYS A 153 5.12 9.04 -9.31
N GLU A 154 5.66 7.89 -8.94
CA GLU A 154 5.62 6.69 -9.77
C GLU A 154 4.31 5.92 -9.54
N PRO A 155 3.57 5.54 -10.61
CA PRO A 155 2.41 4.70 -10.47
C PRO A 155 2.77 3.41 -9.71
N PHE A 156 1.77 2.80 -9.11
CA PHE A 156 1.92 1.59 -8.34
C PHE A 156 0.87 0.58 -8.79
N MET A 157 1.30 -0.66 -9.06
CA MET A 157 0.39 -1.74 -9.44
C MET A 157 0.47 -2.90 -8.46
N GLU A 158 -0.70 -3.48 -8.20
CA GLU A 158 -0.84 -4.75 -7.52
C GLU A 158 -1.52 -5.74 -8.46
N LEU A 159 -1.04 -6.99 -8.49
CA LEU A 159 -1.62 -8.12 -9.21
C LEU A 159 -1.84 -9.27 -8.22
N SER A 160 -3.08 -9.70 -8.07
CA SER A 160 -3.40 -10.95 -7.38
C SER A 160 -3.72 -12.05 -8.39
N LEU A 161 -3.19 -13.25 -8.13
CA LEU A 161 -3.54 -14.49 -8.81
C LEU A 161 -4.14 -15.48 -7.80
N ASP A 162 -5.16 -16.22 -8.21
CA ASP A 162 -5.75 -17.33 -7.46
C ASP A 162 -4.80 -18.54 -7.34
N ALA A 163 -3.91 -18.73 -8.33
CA ALA A 163 -2.89 -19.76 -8.35
C ALA A 163 -1.58 -19.27 -8.98
N THR A 164 -0.46 -19.86 -8.54
CA THR A 164 0.86 -19.67 -9.18
C THR A 164 1.34 -20.92 -9.94
N GLN A 165 0.54 -21.99 -9.92
CA GLN A 165 0.72 -23.18 -10.74
C GLN A 165 -0.53 -23.35 -11.60
N ILE A 166 -0.35 -23.34 -12.91
CA ILE A 166 -1.44 -23.20 -13.87
C ILE A 166 -1.24 -24.26 -14.94
N ALA A 167 -2.23 -25.13 -15.19
CA ALA A 167 -2.14 -26.04 -16.33
C ALA A 167 -2.46 -25.31 -17.64
N LEU A 168 -1.91 -25.78 -18.76
CA LEU A 168 -2.31 -25.33 -20.08
C LEU A 168 -3.83 -25.52 -20.26
N GLY A 169 -4.54 -24.48 -20.70
CA GLY A 169 -6.00 -24.47 -20.82
C GLY A 169 -6.78 -24.16 -19.54
N ASP A 170 -6.14 -24.13 -18.35
CA ASP A 170 -6.85 -23.81 -17.11
C ASP A 170 -7.32 -22.35 -17.08
N VAL A 171 -8.38 -22.09 -16.29
CA VAL A 171 -8.80 -20.72 -16.02
C VAL A 171 -7.96 -20.14 -14.89
N VAL A 172 -7.40 -18.96 -15.11
CA VAL A 172 -6.70 -18.14 -14.13
C VAL A 172 -7.63 -16.99 -13.75
N SER A 173 -7.86 -16.82 -12.46
CA SER A 173 -8.63 -15.70 -11.93
C SER A 173 -7.74 -14.80 -11.08
N GLY A 174 -8.05 -13.51 -11.06
CA GLY A 174 -7.24 -12.57 -10.31
C GLY A 174 -7.83 -11.18 -10.29
N SER A 175 -7.06 -10.25 -9.76
CA SER A 175 -7.43 -8.85 -9.75
C SER A 175 -6.20 -7.97 -9.87
N ILE A 176 -6.35 -6.86 -10.59
CA ILE A 176 -5.32 -5.83 -10.74
C ILE A 176 -5.80 -4.57 -10.03
N SER A 177 -4.89 -3.78 -9.47
CA SER A 177 -5.19 -2.39 -9.10
C SER A 177 -4.06 -1.49 -9.58
N VAL A 178 -4.43 -0.26 -9.98
CA VAL A 178 -3.47 0.78 -10.35
C VAL A 178 -3.69 1.99 -9.44
N GLN A 179 -2.63 2.47 -8.83
CA GLN A 179 -2.61 3.50 -7.80
C GLN A 179 -1.48 4.50 -8.06
N ASN A 180 -1.47 5.59 -7.31
CA ASN A 180 -0.47 6.66 -7.45
C ASN A 180 -0.46 7.27 -8.85
N LEU A 181 -1.65 7.54 -9.41
CA LEU A 181 -1.78 8.01 -10.79
C LEU A 181 -1.38 9.49 -10.95
N ARG A 182 -1.63 10.35 -9.95
CA ARG A 182 -1.20 11.77 -9.98
C ARG A 182 -1.64 12.53 -11.24
N GLY A 183 -2.86 12.30 -11.69
CA GLY A 183 -3.37 12.90 -12.93
C GLY A 183 -2.78 12.29 -14.21
N LYS A 184 -1.87 11.31 -14.11
CA LYS A 184 -1.50 10.47 -15.25
C LYS A 184 -2.74 9.69 -15.69
N ARG A 185 -3.06 9.82 -16.96
CA ARG A 185 -4.20 9.13 -17.57
C ARG A 185 -3.76 7.76 -18.03
N ILE A 186 -4.42 6.72 -17.52
CA ILE A 186 -4.28 5.36 -18.04
C ILE A 186 -5.26 5.16 -19.20
N ARG A 187 -4.81 4.55 -20.30
CA ARG A 187 -5.66 4.25 -21.47
C ARG A 187 -6.31 2.88 -21.40
N GLY A 188 -5.69 1.96 -20.69
CA GLY A 188 -6.18 0.60 -20.51
C GLY A 188 -5.21 -0.23 -19.70
N VAL A 189 -5.64 -1.44 -19.36
CA VAL A 189 -4.82 -2.42 -18.65
C VAL A 189 -4.83 -3.72 -19.43
N ASP A 190 -3.64 -4.26 -19.67
CA ASP A 190 -3.41 -5.52 -20.35
C ASP A 190 -2.88 -6.57 -19.37
N LEU A 191 -3.24 -7.82 -19.62
CA LEU A 191 -2.68 -8.99 -18.98
C LEU A 191 -1.98 -9.83 -20.05
N SER A 192 -0.70 -10.15 -19.85
CA SER A 192 0.09 -10.96 -20.77
C SER A 192 0.62 -12.22 -20.12
N PHE A 193 0.56 -13.35 -20.81
CA PHE A 193 1.41 -14.50 -20.52
C PHE A 193 2.66 -14.41 -21.40
N ILE A 194 3.83 -14.30 -20.78
CA ILE A 194 5.11 -14.07 -21.45
C ILE A 194 5.99 -15.28 -21.21
N GLU A 195 6.23 -16.07 -22.25
CA GLU A 195 7.20 -17.15 -22.21
C GLU A 195 8.60 -16.58 -22.35
N THR A 196 9.46 -16.92 -21.41
CA THR A 196 10.87 -16.59 -21.45
C THR A 196 11.67 -17.86 -21.67
N GLU A 197 12.45 -17.88 -22.73
CA GLU A 197 13.44 -18.92 -23.00
C GLU A 197 14.81 -18.43 -22.54
N THR A 198 15.47 -19.24 -21.73
CA THR A 198 16.85 -19.00 -21.26
C THR A 198 17.74 -20.09 -21.81
N VAL A 199 18.82 -19.70 -22.49
CA VAL A 199 19.87 -20.59 -22.99
C VAL A 199 21.15 -20.34 -22.21
N SER A 200 21.84 -21.42 -21.82
CA SER A 200 23.03 -21.38 -20.97
C SER A 200 24.22 -22.08 -21.63
N LEU A 201 24.83 -21.51 -22.67
CA LEU A 201 26.07 -22.01 -23.31
C LEU A 201 26.87 -20.89 -23.98
N PRO A 202 28.21 -20.84 -23.90
CA PRO A 202 28.97 -20.65 -22.65
C PRO A 202 28.52 -19.42 -21.81
N SER A 203 27.62 -18.57 -22.32
CA SER A 203 27.01 -17.44 -21.61
C SER A 203 25.49 -17.64 -21.49
N GLN A 204 24.86 -16.91 -20.59
CA GLN A 204 23.40 -16.89 -20.48
C GLN A 204 22.80 -15.91 -21.49
N ASP A 205 21.84 -16.36 -22.27
CA ASP A 205 21.02 -15.53 -23.16
C ASP A 205 19.55 -15.72 -22.78
N VAL A 206 18.79 -14.63 -22.71
CA VAL A 206 17.39 -14.62 -22.26
C VAL A 206 16.55 -13.89 -23.29
N ARG A 207 15.52 -14.56 -23.80
CA ARG A 207 14.65 -14.02 -24.84
C ARG A 207 13.17 -14.29 -24.55
N GLU A 208 12.34 -13.38 -25.01
CA GLU A 208 10.90 -13.61 -25.10
C GLU A 208 10.64 -14.63 -26.23
N GLY A 209 10.01 -15.75 -25.88
CA GLY A 209 9.63 -16.79 -26.84
C GLY A 209 8.29 -16.47 -27.48
N GLN A 210 7.24 -16.46 -26.65
CA GLN A 210 5.88 -16.12 -27.06
C GLN A 210 5.23 -15.17 -26.05
N ARG A 211 4.33 -14.32 -26.54
CA ARG A 211 3.51 -13.43 -25.73
C ARG A 211 2.04 -13.55 -26.13
N PHE A 212 1.20 -13.76 -25.13
CA PHE A 212 -0.24 -13.81 -25.27
C PHE A 212 -0.87 -12.68 -24.46
N THR A 213 -1.36 -11.65 -25.14
CA THR A 213 -1.89 -10.43 -24.50
C THR A 213 -3.41 -10.37 -24.59
N LEU A 214 -4.05 -10.03 -23.46
CA LEU A 214 -5.48 -9.74 -23.38
C LEU A 214 -5.70 -8.36 -22.75
N ARG A 215 -6.56 -7.54 -23.35
CA ARG A 215 -7.04 -6.28 -22.76
C ARG A 215 -8.06 -6.61 -21.67
N VAL A 216 -7.73 -6.37 -20.40
CA VAL A 216 -8.62 -6.65 -19.25
C VAL A 216 -9.47 -5.45 -18.86
N LEU A 217 -9.03 -4.24 -19.20
CA LEU A 217 -9.82 -3.02 -19.04
C LEU A 217 -9.49 -2.05 -20.18
N ASP A 218 -10.53 -1.58 -20.87
CA ASP A 218 -10.42 -0.46 -21.80
C ASP A 218 -10.83 0.84 -21.10
N GLY A 219 -10.02 1.90 -21.26
CA GLY A 219 -10.18 3.17 -20.57
C GLY A 219 -9.47 3.28 -19.21
N ALA A 220 -9.72 4.40 -18.53
CA ALA A 220 -9.05 4.73 -17.28
C ALA A 220 -9.66 3.96 -16.09
N PRO A 221 -8.85 3.24 -15.29
CA PRO A 221 -9.33 2.63 -14.06
C PRO A 221 -9.59 3.70 -12.99
N ALA A 222 -10.57 3.44 -12.13
CA ALA A 222 -10.69 4.19 -10.88
C ALA A 222 -9.47 3.92 -10.00
N GLU A 223 -8.81 4.98 -9.51
CA GLU A 223 -7.55 4.86 -8.78
C GLU A 223 -7.70 4.00 -7.52
N GLY A 224 -6.95 2.90 -7.46
CA GLY A 224 -6.97 1.92 -6.38
C GLY A 224 -8.19 0.99 -6.36
N ALA A 225 -9.10 1.09 -7.32
CA ALA A 225 -10.16 0.11 -7.49
C ALA A 225 -9.59 -1.22 -8.02
N ALA A 226 -10.26 -2.30 -7.64
CA ALA A 226 -9.96 -3.64 -8.13
C ALA A 226 -10.52 -3.82 -9.55
N ILE A 227 -9.69 -4.31 -10.46
CA ILE A 227 -10.01 -4.72 -11.82
C ILE A 227 -9.97 -6.25 -11.84
N PRO A 228 -11.09 -6.94 -11.58
CA PRO A 228 -11.12 -8.39 -11.59
C PRO A 228 -10.95 -8.91 -13.03
N PHE A 229 -10.28 -10.04 -13.18
CA PHE A 229 -10.16 -10.71 -14.46
C PHE A 229 -10.33 -12.23 -14.31
N ARG A 230 -10.71 -12.85 -15.41
CA ARG A 230 -10.80 -14.30 -15.55
C ARG A 230 -10.44 -14.68 -16.99
N VAL A 231 -9.30 -15.33 -17.16
CA VAL A 231 -8.72 -15.65 -18.48
C VAL A 231 -8.29 -17.10 -18.54
N SER A 232 -8.22 -17.69 -19.74
CA SER A 232 -7.67 -19.05 -19.89
C SER A 232 -6.18 -18.98 -20.20
N MET A 233 -5.40 -19.86 -19.59
CA MET A 233 -4.01 -20.13 -19.99
C MET A 233 -4.02 -20.64 -21.43
N PRO A 234 -3.23 -20.06 -22.34
CA PRO A 234 -3.18 -20.51 -23.73
C PRO A 234 -2.82 -21.99 -23.84
N GLU A 235 -3.60 -22.77 -24.61
CA GLU A 235 -3.36 -24.21 -24.78
C GLU A 235 -2.10 -24.51 -25.61
N ASN A 236 -1.72 -23.59 -26.48
CA ASN A 236 -0.54 -23.67 -27.33
C ASN A 236 0.74 -23.10 -26.68
N ALA A 237 0.65 -22.68 -25.41
CA ALA A 237 1.82 -22.28 -24.64
C ALA A 237 2.67 -23.50 -24.25
N THR A 238 3.92 -23.25 -23.87
CA THR A 238 4.89 -24.25 -23.44
C THR A 238 4.79 -24.45 -21.94
N ALA A 239 4.66 -25.71 -21.49
CA ALA A 239 4.78 -26.02 -20.07
C ALA A 239 6.20 -25.71 -19.55
N THR A 240 6.31 -25.31 -18.29
CA THR A 240 7.58 -24.95 -17.69
C THR A 240 8.51 -26.15 -17.60
N PHE A 241 9.73 -26.02 -18.08
CA PHE A 241 10.77 -27.04 -17.95
C PHE A 241 12.16 -26.42 -17.89
N SER A 242 13.12 -27.20 -17.40
CA SER A 242 14.54 -26.86 -17.44
C SER A 242 15.33 -28.09 -17.84
N SER A 243 16.21 -27.92 -18.82
CA SER A 243 17.33 -28.80 -19.09
C SER A 243 18.61 -28.14 -18.57
N GLY A 244 19.75 -28.82 -18.67
CA GLY A 244 21.06 -28.20 -18.38
C GLY A 244 21.42 -27.02 -19.30
N THR A 245 20.75 -26.89 -20.45
CA THR A 245 21.08 -25.90 -21.49
C THR A 245 19.95 -24.91 -21.78
N ILE A 246 18.71 -25.39 -21.84
CA ILE A 246 17.51 -24.61 -22.20
C ILE A 246 16.54 -24.65 -21.01
N LYS A 247 16.00 -23.49 -20.65
CA LYS A 247 14.92 -23.35 -19.67
C LYS A 247 13.80 -22.51 -20.27
N VAL A 248 12.56 -22.97 -20.13
CA VAL A 248 11.36 -22.24 -20.52
C VAL A 248 10.48 -22.05 -19.31
N ALA A 249 10.05 -20.81 -19.08
CA ALA A 249 9.14 -20.47 -17.99
C ALA A 249 8.33 -19.22 -18.32
N THR A 250 7.18 -19.07 -17.65
CA THR A 250 6.19 -18.04 -18.01
C THR A 250 6.02 -17.02 -16.90
N ASP A 251 6.00 -15.74 -17.27
CA ASP A 251 5.55 -14.65 -16.41
C ASP A 251 4.13 -14.23 -16.78
N VAL A 252 3.28 -14.02 -15.78
CA VAL A 252 2.03 -13.27 -15.93
C VAL A 252 2.35 -11.81 -15.67
N GLU A 253 2.20 -10.96 -16.68
CA GLU A 253 2.44 -9.52 -16.62
C GLU A 253 1.10 -8.78 -16.66
N ALA A 254 0.82 -7.97 -15.65
CA ALA A 254 -0.21 -6.93 -15.76
C ALA A 254 0.48 -5.61 -16.10
N ARG A 255 0.04 -4.94 -17.18
CA ARG A 255 0.62 -3.70 -17.70
C ARG A 255 -0.46 -2.64 -17.85
N ALA A 256 -0.24 -1.44 -17.34
CA ALA A 256 -1.11 -0.29 -17.57
C ALA A 256 -0.48 0.67 -18.59
N ASP A 257 -1.23 0.99 -19.66
CA ASP A 257 -0.83 1.93 -20.71
C ASP A 257 -0.96 3.37 -20.18
N VAL A 258 0.18 4.03 -20.01
CA VAL A 258 0.24 5.41 -19.49
C VAL A 258 0.24 6.39 -20.66
N ALA A 259 -0.77 7.26 -20.71
CA ALA A 259 -0.85 8.26 -21.77
C ALA A 259 0.35 9.21 -21.73
N TRP A 260 1.10 9.25 -22.84
CA TRP A 260 2.28 10.10 -23.02
C TRP A 260 3.38 9.86 -21.97
N GLY A 261 3.46 8.64 -21.43
CA GLY A 261 4.44 8.25 -20.42
C GLY A 261 4.99 6.85 -20.62
N GLN A 262 5.82 6.40 -19.69
CA GLN A 262 6.26 5.02 -19.61
C GLN A 262 5.17 4.17 -18.97
N ASP A 263 4.86 3.05 -19.61
CA ASP A 263 3.94 2.07 -19.06
C ASP A 263 4.48 1.48 -17.77
N ILE A 264 3.58 1.12 -16.88
CA ILE A 264 3.91 0.41 -15.65
C ILE A 264 3.48 -1.04 -15.77
N ALA A 265 4.31 -1.96 -15.28
CA ALA A 265 4.02 -3.38 -15.28
C ALA A 265 4.44 -4.06 -13.98
N VAL A 266 3.64 -5.04 -13.56
CA VAL A 266 3.97 -5.99 -12.49
C VAL A 266 4.03 -7.39 -13.09
N ARG A 267 5.10 -8.14 -12.79
CA ARG A 267 5.31 -9.50 -13.29
C ARG A 267 5.25 -10.53 -12.16
N ALA A 268 4.57 -11.63 -12.44
CA ALA A 268 4.44 -12.78 -11.56
C ALA A 268 4.94 -14.04 -12.28
N ARG A 269 6.07 -14.60 -11.82
CA ARG A 269 6.56 -15.89 -12.32
C ARG A 269 5.59 -16.99 -11.90
N VAL A 270 5.09 -17.75 -12.87
CA VAL A 270 4.19 -18.89 -12.64
C VAL A 270 4.83 -20.19 -13.13
N LEU A 271 4.41 -21.30 -12.54
CA LEU A 271 4.75 -22.65 -12.99
C LEU A 271 3.64 -23.14 -13.92
N VAL A 272 3.93 -23.21 -15.22
CA VAL A 272 2.99 -23.75 -16.19
C VAL A 272 3.14 -25.26 -16.24
N ARG A 273 2.05 -26.01 -16.11
CA ARG A 273 2.04 -27.47 -16.18
C ARG A 273 1.42 -27.94 -17.50
N PRO A 274 1.79 -29.13 -18.00
CA PRO A 274 1.07 -29.76 -19.10
C PRO A 274 -0.41 -29.89 -18.77
N ASN A 275 -1.25 -29.92 -19.81
CA ASN A 275 -2.69 -30.08 -19.64
C ASN A 275 -2.99 -31.35 -18.82
N ALA A 276 -3.75 -31.21 -17.74
CA ALA A 276 -4.16 -32.33 -16.93
C ALA A 276 -5.52 -32.84 -17.45
N THR A 277 -5.65 -34.13 -17.69
CA THR A 277 -6.95 -34.79 -17.96
C THR A 277 -7.92 -34.73 -16.77
N ALA A 278 -7.48 -34.22 -15.62
CA ALA A 278 -8.27 -34.06 -14.41
C ALA A 278 -9.22 -32.84 -14.49
N PRO A 279 -10.36 -32.87 -13.80
CA PRO A 279 -11.35 -31.79 -13.83
C PRO A 279 -10.76 -30.44 -13.42
N ARG A 280 -11.10 -29.42 -14.22
CA ARG A 280 -10.72 -28.01 -14.08
C ARG A 280 -11.05 -27.52 -12.67
N ALA A 281 -10.06 -27.05 -11.93
CA ALA A 281 -10.27 -26.59 -10.55
C ALA A 281 -11.31 -25.46 -10.51
N GLU A 282 -12.32 -25.59 -9.63
CA GLU A 282 -13.25 -24.51 -9.33
C GLU A 282 -12.54 -23.36 -8.59
N ARG A 283 -13.14 -22.18 -8.70
CA ARG A 283 -12.65 -20.85 -8.26
C ARG A 283 -11.71 -20.92 -7.06
N GLY A 284 -10.44 -20.56 -7.27
CA GLY A 284 -9.58 -20.18 -6.15
C GLY A 284 -10.03 -18.85 -5.54
N TRP A 285 -9.85 -18.70 -4.23
CA TRP A 285 -10.00 -17.40 -3.56
C TRP A 285 -9.00 -16.41 -4.18
N VAL A 286 -9.45 -15.21 -4.53
CA VAL A 286 -8.56 -14.13 -5.04
C VAL A 286 -8.25 -13.18 -3.90
N ALA A 287 -6.96 -12.96 -3.63
CA ALA A 287 -6.56 -12.01 -2.61
C ALA A 287 -6.92 -10.57 -3.05
N PRO A 288 -7.50 -9.75 -2.17
CA PRO A 288 -7.88 -8.38 -2.51
C PRO A 288 -6.65 -7.54 -2.85
N VAL A 289 -6.85 -6.56 -3.71
CA VAL A 289 -5.85 -5.58 -4.16
C VAL A 289 -6.37 -4.16 -3.98
N GLY A 290 -5.47 -3.18 -4.02
CA GLY A 290 -5.86 -1.76 -4.01
C GLY A 290 -6.50 -1.33 -2.69
N ARG A 291 -7.54 -0.50 -2.77
CA ARG A 291 -8.27 0.03 -1.61
C ARG A 291 -8.83 -1.08 -0.73
N ALA A 292 -9.33 -2.16 -1.33
CA ALA A 292 -9.86 -3.31 -0.57
C ALA A 292 -8.77 -3.98 0.27
N ARG A 293 -7.55 -4.11 -0.27
CA ARG A 293 -6.40 -4.65 0.48
C ARG A 293 -5.97 -3.70 1.59
N GLN A 294 -5.90 -2.40 1.30
CA GLN A 294 -5.58 -1.37 2.29
C GLN A 294 -6.58 -1.39 3.46
N LEU A 295 -7.89 -1.46 3.18
CA LEU A 295 -8.92 -1.57 4.21
C LEU A 295 -8.69 -2.74 5.16
N LEU A 296 -8.34 -3.92 4.64
CA LEU A 296 -8.03 -5.08 5.48
C LEU A 296 -6.78 -4.88 6.34
N VAL A 297 -5.74 -4.26 5.79
CA VAL A 297 -4.53 -3.89 6.55
C VAL A 297 -4.92 -2.97 7.71
N TRP A 298 -5.75 -1.97 7.43
CA TRP A 298 -6.17 -0.95 8.40
C TRP A 298 -7.07 -1.55 9.49
N GLN A 299 -8.04 -2.37 9.11
CA GLN A 299 -8.90 -3.09 10.05
C GLN A 299 -8.09 -4.03 10.96
N ASN A 300 -7.11 -4.75 10.40
CA ASN A 300 -6.24 -5.62 11.20
C ASN A 300 -5.41 -4.82 12.22
N VAL A 301 -4.83 -3.68 11.81
CA VAL A 301 -4.07 -2.80 12.71
C VAL A 301 -4.98 -2.18 13.76
N ALA A 302 -6.16 -1.70 13.38
CA ALA A 302 -7.14 -1.12 14.29
C ALA A 302 -7.57 -2.13 15.36
N ASN A 303 -7.89 -3.36 14.97
CA ASN A 303 -8.22 -4.46 15.89
C ASN A 303 -7.08 -4.75 16.87
N LYS A 304 -5.82 -4.78 16.39
CA LYS A 304 -4.64 -5.01 17.25
C LYS A 304 -4.36 -3.87 18.22
N THR A 305 -4.85 -2.66 17.96
CA THR A 305 -4.54 -1.45 18.73
C THR A 305 -5.74 -0.87 19.48
N GLY A 306 -6.93 -1.49 19.33
CA GLY A 306 -8.17 -1.04 19.95
C GLY A 306 -8.73 0.24 19.33
N LEU A 307 -8.40 0.54 18.07
CA LEU A 307 -8.89 1.71 17.36
C LEU A 307 -10.16 1.39 16.57
N ALA A 308 -10.96 2.42 16.29
CA ALA A 308 -12.08 2.33 15.35
C ALA A 308 -11.60 2.60 13.92
N THR A 309 -12.30 2.06 12.93
CA THR A 309 -12.09 2.36 11.51
C THR A 309 -13.31 3.05 10.93
N ASP A 310 -13.09 4.06 10.11
CA ASP A 310 -14.04 4.63 9.16
C ASP A 310 -13.63 4.14 7.76
N PRO A 311 -14.32 3.12 7.21
CA PRO A 311 -13.99 2.54 5.91
C PRO A 311 -14.19 3.51 4.74
N ASP A 312 -15.21 4.37 4.83
CA ASP A 312 -15.56 5.31 3.75
C ASP A 312 -14.53 6.42 3.64
N GLY A 313 -14.09 6.94 4.79
CA GLY A 313 -13.03 7.95 4.89
C GLY A 313 -11.61 7.41 4.83
N MET A 314 -11.40 6.08 4.74
CA MET A 314 -10.09 5.43 4.87
C MET A 314 -9.30 5.98 6.07
N ARG A 315 -9.94 5.93 7.25
CA ARG A 315 -9.43 6.56 8.47
C ARG A 315 -9.44 5.59 9.65
N MET A 316 -8.40 5.61 10.49
CA MET A 316 -8.42 5.03 11.83
C MET A 316 -8.64 6.15 12.85
N ILE A 317 -9.49 5.93 13.85
CA ILE A 317 -9.89 6.96 14.82
C ILE A 317 -9.67 6.41 16.23
N GLY A 318 -9.16 7.26 17.12
CA GLY A 318 -8.91 6.90 18.50
C GLY A 318 -8.81 8.09 19.44
N ARG A 319 -8.60 7.78 20.72
CA ARG A 319 -8.44 8.77 21.78
C ARG A 319 -7.52 8.24 22.88
N ARG A 320 -6.71 9.12 23.46
CA ARG A 320 -5.94 8.91 24.71
C ARG A 320 -6.21 10.11 25.62
N GLY A 321 -6.92 9.90 26.72
CA GLY A 321 -7.35 10.96 27.63
C GLY A 321 -8.07 12.11 26.91
N LYS A 322 -7.47 13.30 26.88
CA LYS A 322 -7.98 14.51 26.21
C LYS A 322 -7.62 14.59 24.72
N VAL A 323 -6.65 13.79 24.26
CA VAL A 323 -6.14 13.80 22.89
C VAL A 323 -6.95 12.85 22.03
N ALA A 324 -7.84 13.40 21.21
CA ALA A 324 -8.46 12.68 20.10
C ALA A 324 -7.52 12.68 18.90
N PHE A 325 -7.55 11.63 18.09
CA PHE A 325 -6.77 11.59 16.86
C PHE A 325 -7.46 10.78 15.78
N GLY A 326 -7.14 11.11 14.54
CA GLY A 326 -7.42 10.21 13.44
C GLY A 326 -6.26 10.14 12.47
N ILE A 327 -6.05 8.94 11.97
CA ILE A 327 -4.94 8.55 11.11
C ILE A 327 -5.50 8.29 9.72
N THR A 328 -4.93 8.94 8.71
CA THR A 328 -5.30 8.78 7.31
C THR A 328 -4.03 8.65 6.45
N ALA A 329 -4.19 8.16 5.21
CA ALA A 329 -3.14 8.19 4.21
C ALA A 329 -3.36 9.42 3.32
N GLU A 330 -2.38 10.31 3.29
CA GLU A 330 -2.42 11.51 2.44
C GLU A 330 -1.39 11.41 1.32
N HIS A 331 -1.72 12.03 0.20
CA HIS A 331 -0.91 11.96 -1.00
C HIS A 331 -0.77 13.35 -1.63
N HIS A 332 0.37 14.01 -1.40
CA HIS A 332 0.67 15.37 -1.93
C HIS A 332 1.93 15.39 -2.80
N ASP A 333 3.12 15.22 -2.23
CA ASP A 333 4.36 15.01 -3.01
C ASP A 333 4.86 13.56 -2.99
N ASP A 334 4.57 12.86 -1.90
CA ASP A 334 4.83 11.43 -1.67
C ASP A 334 3.59 10.82 -0.99
N TYR A 335 3.60 9.51 -0.73
CA TYR A 335 2.64 8.86 0.15
C TYR A 335 3.03 9.09 1.61
N TRP A 336 2.06 9.53 2.42
CA TRP A 336 2.25 9.79 3.84
C TRP A 336 1.20 9.10 4.69
N LEU A 337 1.63 8.55 5.81
CA LEU A 337 0.73 8.28 6.92
C LEU A 337 0.69 9.52 7.81
N VAL A 338 -0.50 10.03 8.07
CA VAL A 338 -0.73 11.29 8.79
C VAL A 338 -1.67 11.04 9.94
N ALA A 339 -1.29 11.51 11.13
CA ALA A 339 -2.15 11.59 12.29
C ALA A 339 -2.49 13.06 12.56
N THR A 340 -3.79 13.38 12.55
CA THR A 340 -4.31 14.67 13.01
C THR A 340 -4.81 14.48 14.43
N LEU A 341 -4.25 15.26 15.35
CA LEU A 341 -4.56 15.26 16.77
C LEU A 341 -5.40 16.49 17.12
N ALA A 342 -6.29 16.36 18.10
CA ALA A 342 -7.11 17.44 18.62
C ALA A 342 -7.31 17.29 20.14
N TRP A 343 -7.30 18.40 20.86
CA TRP A 343 -7.58 18.48 22.30
C TRP A 343 -8.10 19.89 22.66
N PRO A 344 -8.68 20.10 23.86
CA PRO A 344 -9.08 21.44 24.29
C PRO A 344 -7.89 22.40 24.36
N ASN A 345 -8.07 23.65 23.94
CA ASN A 345 -7.00 24.65 23.88
C ASN A 345 -6.18 24.72 25.18
N ALA A 346 -4.85 24.62 25.07
CA ALA A 346 -3.92 24.64 26.20
C ALA A 346 -3.62 26.05 26.73
N GLY A 347 -3.94 27.11 25.97
CA GLY A 347 -3.81 28.50 26.38
C GLY A 347 -2.39 29.03 26.43
N LEU A 348 -1.49 28.48 25.60
CA LEU A 348 -0.04 28.75 25.65
C LEU A 348 0.45 29.59 24.47
N ASP A 349 -0.39 29.79 23.46
CA ASP A 349 -0.03 30.31 22.14
C ASP A 349 1.16 29.52 21.54
N LEU A 350 1.16 28.20 21.73
CA LEU A 350 2.19 27.27 21.33
C LEU A 350 2.25 27.10 19.80
N ASP A 351 3.46 27.18 19.26
CA ASP A 351 3.82 26.72 17.92
C ASP A 351 5.11 25.91 18.01
N LEU A 352 4.95 24.58 18.06
CA LEU A 352 6.03 23.61 18.08
C LEU A 352 6.11 22.91 16.73
N SER A 353 7.29 22.91 16.11
CA SER A 353 7.53 22.18 14.87
C SER A 353 8.96 21.65 14.77
N LYS A 354 9.19 20.73 13.83
CA LYS A 354 10.57 20.33 13.49
C LYS A 354 11.36 21.53 12.96
N ARG A 355 12.60 21.66 13.43
CA ARG A 355 13.47 22.78 13.13
C ARG A 355 13.83 22.82 11.66
N ARG A 356 13.75 24.01 11.07
CA ARG A 356 14.15 24.33 9.69
C ARG A 356 15.40 25.21 9.72
N TRP A 357 16.08 25.29 8.57
CA TRP A 357 17.30 26.09 8.42
C TRP A 357 17.10 27.57 8.81
N GLY A 358 15.93 28.16 8.52
CA GLY A 358 15.59 29.53 8.88
C GLY A 358 15.38 29.78 10.39
N ASP A 359 15.16 28.73 11.18
CA ASP A 359 14.94 28.83 12.64
C ASP A 359 16.26 28.95 13.42
N ALA A 360 17.40 28.95 12.74
CA ALA A 360 18.71 29.18 13.37
C ALA A 360 18.86 30.62 13.89
N LEU A 361 18.11 31.57 13.33
CA LEU A 361 18.17 33.00 13.66
C LEU A 361 17.11 33.42 14.70
N THR A 362 16.25 32.51 15.12
CA THR A 362 15.19 32.81 16.10
C THR A 362 15.76 32.82 17.51
N MET A 363 15.67 33.97 18.20
CA MET A 363 16.21 34.13 19.56
C MET A 363 15.23 33.71 20.66
N ASP A 364 13.93 33.70 20.39
CA ASP A 364 12.87 33.44 21.37
C ASP A 364 12.31 32.02 21.21
N VAL A 365 13.07 31.03 21.68
CA VAL A 365 12.75 29.60 21.54
C VAL A 365 12.68 28.93 22.91
N VAL A 366 11.57 28.23 23.16
CA VAL A 366 11.38 27.41 24.37
C VAL A 366 12.30 26.19 24.28
N LYS A 367 13.11 25.99 25.32
CA LYS A 367 14.03 24.85 25.45
C LYS A 367 13.45 23.77 26.35
N SER A 368 13.58 22.52 25.94
CA SER A 368 13.18 21.35 26.74
C SER A 368 14.18 20.98 27.82
N GLY A 369 15.43 21.47 27.71
CA GLY A 369 16.53 21.13 28.62
C GLY A 369 17.35 19.92 28.17
N ASP A 370 17.07 19.37 26.98
CA ASP A 370 17.90 18.36 26.31
C ASP A 370 18.42 18.95 24.98
N ASP A 371 19.71 19.23 24.91
CA ASP A 371 20.33 19.88 23.75
C ASP A 371 20.23 19.04 22.46
N ALA A 372 20.27 17.71 22.57
CA ALA A 372 20.20 16.82 21.41
C ALA A 372 18.80 16.80 20.80
N ILE A 373 17.77 16.91 21.64
CA ILE A 373 16.37 17.02 21.23
C ILE A 373 16.06 18.45 20.74
N ASP A 374 16.52 19.48 21.45
CA ASP A 374 16.32 20.90 21.13
C ASP A 374 17.00 21.32 19.81
N ALA A 375 17.99 20.54 19.33
CA ALA A 375 18.55 20.70 18.00
C ALA A 375 17.55 20.33 16.88
N ARG A 376 16.54 19.49 17.17
CA ARG A 376 15.60 18.93 16.18
C ARG A 376 14.27 19.68 16.10
N PHE A 377 13.93 20.47 17.11
CA PHE A 377 12.65 21.17 17.22
C PHE A 377 12.83 22.68 17.44
N CYS A 378 11.83 23.44 17.02
CA CYS A 378 11.67 24.84 17.33
C CYS A 378 10.29 25.02 17.98
N ALA A 379 10.26 25.62 19.17
CA ALA A 379 9.04 25.85 19.94
C ALA A 379 8.95 27.32 20.33
N ARG A 380 7.79 27.93 20.09
CA ARG A 380 7.46 29.28 20.53
C ARG A 380 6.18 29.24 21.33
N ALA A 381 6.08 30.08 22.35
CA ALA A 381 4.91 30.17 23.20
C ALA A 381 4.89 31.51 23.91
N ARG A 382 3.74 31.89 24.45
CA ARG A 382 3.55 33.12 25.22
C ARG A 382 4.47 33.21 26.44
N GLU A 383 4.58 32.12 27.21
CA GLU A 383 5.40 32.06 28.42
C GLU A 383 6.22 30.76 28.44
N HIS A 384 7.54 30.88 28.53
CA HIS A 384 8.46 29.74 28.46
C HIS A 384 8.26 28.74 29.61
N VAL A 385 7.96 29.22 30.81
CA VAL A 385 7.78 28.36 31.99
C VAL A 385 6.55 27.47 31.82
N GLN A 386 5.42 28.03 31.38
CA GLN A 386 4.23 27.23 31.10
C GLN A 386 4.45 26.27 29.93
N ALA A 387 5.08 26.74 28.85
CA ALA A 387 5.29 25.95 27.65
C ALA A 387 6.18 24.72 27.87
N ARG A 388 7.09 24.76 28.85
CA ARG A 388 7.90 23.60 29.25
C ARG A 388 7.08 22.41 29.73
N ALA A 389 5.82 22.59 30.13
CA ALA A 389 4.93 21.47 30.39
C ALA A 389 4.73 20.59 29.14
N LEU A 390 4.63 21.18 27.94
CA LEU A 390 4.50 20.48 26.66
C LEU A 390 5.83 20.33 25.89
N VAL A 391 6.75 21.29 26.06
CA VAL A 391 8.09 21.28 25.46
C VAL A 391 9.05 20.64 26.46
N ASN A 392 8.89 19.34 26.69
CA ASN A 392 9.72 18.54 27.58
C ASN A 392 10.33 17.31 26.86
N PRO A 393 11.38 16.68 27.41
CA PRO A 393 12.04 15.54 26.76
C PRO A 393 11.12 14.35 26.47
N ALA A 394 10.11 14.10 27.31
CA ALA A 394 9.19 12.97 27.12
C ALA A 394 8.25 13.19 25.92
N VAL A 395 7.69 14.39 25.76
CA VAL A 395 6.87 14.74 24.60
C VAL A 395 7.73 14.80 23.35
N LEU A 396 8.81 15.58 23.37
CA LEU A 396 9.64 15.76 22.19
C LEU A 396 10.31 14.44 21.75
N GLY A 397 10.71 13.59 22.69
CA GLY A 397 11.23 12.25 22.41
C GLY A 397 10.23 11.38 21.64
N ALA A 398 8.95 11.41 22.03
CA ALA A 398 7.89 10.71 21.29
C ALA A 398 7.65 11.30 19.88
N LEU A 399 7.99 12.58 19.67
CA LEU A 399 7.84 13.25 18.38
C LEU A 399 9.03 13.05 17.43
N VAL A 400 10.19 12.62 17.93
CA VAL A 400 11.45 12.54 17.14
C VAL A 400 11.29 11.66 15.89
N GLY A 401 10.59 10.53 16.03
CA GLY A 401 10.43 9.51 14.98
C GLY A 401 9.58 9.94 13.78
N PHE A 402 8.81 11.03 13.90
CA PHE A 402 7.99 11.53 12.79
C PHE A 402 8.81 12.41 11.86
N GLU A 403 8.71 12.23 10.55
CA GLU A 403 9.40 13.11 9.59
C GLU A 403 8.86 14.53 9.60
N ALA A 404 7.55 14.69 9.83
CA ALA A 404 6.93 15.97 10.09
C ALA A 404 6.13 15.91 11.39
N ALA A 405 6.37 16.87 12.28
CA ALA A 405 5.61 17.05 13.50
C ALA A 405 5.32 18.54 13.68
N LYS A 406 4.04 18.86 13.89
CA LYS A 406 3.56 20.18 14.29
C LYS A 406 2.59 20.02 15.45
N VAL A 407 2.74 20.83 16.49
CA VAL A 407 1.87 20.86 17.66
C VAL A 407 1.55 22.32 17.96
N VAL A 408 0.28 22.60 18.18
CA VAL A 408 -0.27 23.90 18.53
C VAL A 408 -1.17 23.75 19.76
N ASP A 409 -1.80 24.84 20.20
CA ASP A 409 -2.57 24.86 21.46
C ASP A 409 -3.70 23.85 21.55
N ASP A 410 -4.38 23.54 20.44
CA ASP A 410 -5.59 22.72 20.41
C ASP A 410 -5.45 21.46 19.54
N GLY A 411 -4.23 21.16 19.07
CA GLY A 411 -4.02 20.01 18.23
C GLY A 411 -2.63 19.87 17.67
N GLY A 412 -2.50 18.92 16.74
CA GLY A 412 -1.22 18.62 16.12
C GLY A 412 -1.37 17.80 14.86
N ARG A 413 -0.27 17.73 14.11
CA ARG A 413 -0.16 16.92 12.90
C ARG A 413 1.18 16.21 12.89
N LEU A 414 1.14 14.89 12.86
CA LEU A 414 2.30 13.99 12.84
C LEU A 414 2.29 13.20 11.54
N ALA A 415 3.44 13.04 10.88
CA ALA A 415 3.50 12.30 9.62
C ALA A 415 4.85 11.61 9.37
N VAL A 416 4.80 10.49 8.65
CA VAL A 416 5.95 9.73 8.12
C VAL A 416 5.72 9.42 6.63
N ARG A 417 6.80 9.35 5.84
CA ARG A 417 6.69 8.95 4.42
C ARG A 417 6.60 7.44 4.27
N GLY A 418 5.93 7.02 3.20
CA GLY A 418 5.77 5.63 2.81
C GLY A 418 4.84 4.83 3.73
N ALA A 419 4.87 3.50 3.59
CA ALA A 419 4.34 2.51 4.54
C ALA A 419 2.82 2.22 4.61
N SER A 420 1.94 2.80 3.80
CA SER A 420 0.49 2.52 3.91
C SER A 420 0.04 1.10 3.49
N HIS A 421 0.93 0.31 2.87
CA HIS A 421 0.60 -0.97 2.22
C HIS A 421 1.13 -2.22 2.94
N ALA A 422 1.89 -2.05 4.03
CA ALA A 422 2.47 -3.12 4.82
C ALA A 422 1.98 -3.06 6.27
N THR A 423 1.39 -4.15 6.76
CA THR A 423 0.79 -4.22 8.11
C THR A 423 1.74 -3.80 9.21
N GLU A 424 2.99 -4.27 9.19
CA GLU A 424 3.97 -3.94 10.23
C GLU A 424 4.36 -2.46 10.24
N ALA A 425 4.42 -1.83 9.07
CA ALA A 425 4.80 -0.44 8.95
C ALA A 425 3.66 0.50 9.40
N VAL A 426 2.41 0.19 9.01
CA VAL A 426 1.21 0.88 9.52
C VAL A 426 1.09 0.69 11.05
N LEU A 427 1.31 -0.53 11.56
CA LEU A 427 1.27 -0.82 13.00
C LEU A 427 2.34 -0.04 13.77
N GLY A 428 3.56 0.05 13.24
CA GLY A 428 4.64 0.84 13.81
C GLY A 428 4.27 2.32 13.94
N PHE A 429 3.75 2.92 12.87
CA PHE A 429 3.28 4.31 12.90
C PHE A 429 2.16 4.53 13.92
N VAL A 430 1.15 3.65 13.94
CA VAL A 430 0.03 3.74 14.91
C VAL A 430 0.54 3.67 16.35
N ARG A 431 1.50 2.78 16.65
CA ARG A 431 2.10 2.69 17.99
C ARG A 431 2.80 4.00 18.38
N SER A 432 3.58 4.60 17.48
CA SER A 432 4.22 5.90 17.73
C SER A 432 3.19 7.02 17.96
N VAL A 433 2.08 7.02 17.22
CA VAL A 433 0.99 7.99 17.44
C VAL A 433 0.33 7.79 18.80
N LEU A 434 0.07 6.54 19.21
CA LEU A 434 -0.49 6.23 20.52
C LEU A 434 0.43 6.66 21.67
N GLU A 435 1.73 6.45 21.52
CA GLU A 435 2.73 6.91 22.48
C GLU A 435 2.77 8.44 22.57
N ALA A 436 2.86 9.14 21.42
CA ALA A 436 2.85 10.59 21.37
C ALA A 436 1.56 11.18 21.97
N ALA A 437 0.39 10.62 21.64
CA ALA A 437 -0.89 11.03 22.21
C ALA A 437 -0.94 10.83 23.74
N GLY A 438 -0.38 9.74 24.25
CA GLY A 438 -0.28 9.50 25.69
C GLY A 438 0.66 10.48 26.41
N LYS A 439 1.80 10.83 25.80
CA LYS A 439 2.74 11.83 26.36
C LYS A 439 2.16 13.24 26.32
N LEU A 440 1.47 13.60 25.24
CA LEU A 440 0.76 14.88 25.14
C LEU A 440 -0.37 14.98 26.17
N ASP A 441 -1.16 13.94 26.35
CA ASP A 441 -2.22 13.90 27.36
C ASP A 441 -1.68 14.14 28.78
N GLN A 442 -0.63 13.40 29.17
CA GLN A 442 0.06 13.59 30.46
C GLN A 442 0.60 15.01 30.62
N ALA A 443 1.19 15.58 29.56
CA ALA A 443 1.76 16.92 29.58
C ALA A 443 0.69 18.03 29.66
N LEU A 444 -0.45 17.86 28.99
CA LEU A 444 -1.59 18.78 29.03
C LEU A 444 -2.19 18.91 30.44
N GLU A 445 -2.08 17.86 31.27
CA GLU A 445 -2.51 17.91 32.68
C GLU A 445 -1.56 18.70 33.58
N GLN A 446 -0.31 18.90 33.14
CA GLN A 446 0.73 19.57 33.91
C GLN A 446 0.94 21.03 33.51
N VAL A 447 0.10 21.57 32.61
CA VAL A 447 0.19 22.97 32.19
C VAL A 447 -0.12 23.89 33.39
N PRO A 448 0.85 24.68 33.87
CA PRO A 448 0.61 25.57 34.99
C PRO A 448 -0.14 26.82 34.54
N ALA A 449 -0.72 27.54 35.50
CA ALA A 449 -1.21 28.90 35.26
C ALA A 449 -0.06 29.87 34.90
N PRO A 450 -0.35 30.99 34.21
CA PRO A 450 0.64 32.04 33.98
C PRO A 450 1.23 32.52 35.31
N ALA A 451 2.52 32.85 35.34
CA ALA A 451 3.22 33.17 36.59
C ALA A 451 2.50 34.27 37.41
N MET A 452 1.91 35.27 36.73
CA MET A 452 1.20 36.36 37.38
C MET A 452 -0.13 35.95 38.05
N PHE A 453 -0.72 34.82 37.65
CA PHE A 453 -1.97 34.26 38.18
C PHE A 453 -1.76 33.05 39.09
N ALA A 454 -0.52 32.62 39.32
CA ALA A 454 -0.23 31.41 40.08
C ALA A 454 -0.87 31.40 41.50
N ALA A 455 -0.91 32.56 42.16
CA ALA A 455 -1.55 32.70 43.48
C ALA A 455 -3.09 32.75 43.43
N ASP A 456 -3.67 33.00 42.25
CA ASP A 456 -5.11 33.23 42.08
C ASP A 456 -5.87 31.98 41.64
N VAL A 457 -5.16 30.92 41.26
CA VAL A 457 -5.75 29.67 40.74
C VAL A 457 -6.91 29.16 41.61
N PRO A 458 -6.81 29.10 42.96
CA PRO A 458 -7.92 28.62 43.78
C PRO A 458 -9.21 29.44 43.63
N ALA A 459 -9.10 30.77 43.45
CA ALA A 459 -10.26 31.63 43.26
C ALA A 459 -10.93 31.39 41.90
N TRP A 460 -10.11 31.20 40.86
CA TRP A 460 -10.60 30.88 39.52
C TRP A 460 -11.23 29.49 39.44
N GLU A 461 -10.67 28.48 40.13
CA GLU A 461 -11.26 27.14 40.24
C GLU A 461 -12.60 27.18 40.97
N ALA A 462 -12.67 27.88 42.10
CA ALA A 462 -13.91 28.05 42.85
C ALA A 462 -14.99 28.74 42.01
N MET A 463 -14.60 29.77 41.23
CA MET A 463 -15.50 30.43 40.29
C MET A 463 -16.00 29.47 39.21
N ALA A 464 -15.09 28.74 38.54
CA ALA A 464 -15.44 27.83 37.47
C ALA A 464 -16.45 26.77 37.96
N LEU A 465 -16.21 26.21 39.15
CA LEU A 465 -17.14 25.27 39.79
C LEU A 465 -18.50 25.93 40.06
N ARG A 466 -18.51 27.14 40.63
CA ARG A 466 -19.75 27.88 40.95
C ARG A 466 -20.59 28.16 39.72
N LEU A 467 -19.95 28.52 38.60
CA LEU A 467 -20.60 28.79 37.33
C LEU A 467 -20.86 27.54 36.49
N ARG A 468 -20.49 26.35 36.98
CA ARG A 468 -20.53 25.08 36.23
C ARG A 468 -19.77 25.15 34.89
N GLY A 469 -18.74 25.98 34.83
CA GLY A 469 -17.86 26.14 33.68
C GLY A 469 -16.63 25.25 33.78
N ARG A 470 -15.80 25.29 32.72
CA ARG A 470 -14.52 24.59 32.63
C ARG A 470 -13.38 25.59 32.60
N LEU A 471 -12.47 25.49 33.56
CA LEU A 471 -11.27 26.33 33.60
C LEU A 471 -10.20 25.80 32.65
N GLU A 472 -9.71 26.68 31.78
CA GLU A 472 -8.47 26.58 31.04
C GLU A 472 -7.39 27.34 31.82
N LEU A 473 -6.49 26.60 32.48
CA LEU A 473 -5.44 27.18 33.32
C LEU A 473 -4.42 27.99 32.53
N GLY A 474 -4.06 27.51 31.33
CA GLY A 474 -2.98 28.13 30.55
C GLY A 474 -3.23 29.59 30.27
N ARG A 475 -4.46 30.00 29.94
CA ARG A 475 -4.83 31.40 29.71
C ARG A 475 -5.52 32.07 30.89
N MET A 476 -5.94 31.31 31.90
CA MET A 476 -6.92 31.70 32.91
C MET A 476 -8.24 32.09 32.25
N TRP A 477 -8.96 31.09 31.73
CA TRP A 477 -10.22 31.27 31.01
C TRP A 477 -11.27 30.26 31.44
N ILE A 478 -12.45 30.73 31.85
CA ILE A 478 -13.59 29.89 32.20
C ILE A 478 -14.50 29.80 30.97
N HIS A 479 -14.52 28.63 30.38
CA HIS A 479 -15.42 28.26 29.27
C HIS A 479 -16.74 27.72 29.80
N ASP A 480 -17.76 27.73 28.95
CA ASP A 480 -19.02 27.01 29.16
C ASP A 480 -19.75 27.35 30.48
N ALA A 481 -19.44 28.50 31.10
CA ALA A 481 -20.03 28.94 32.37
C ALA A 481 -21.48 29.39 32.20
N GLN A 482 -22.25 29.34 33.28
CA GLN A 482 -23.67 29.66 33.30
C GLN A 482 -24.01 30.68 34.38
N VAL A 483 -24.75 31.73 33.98
CA VAL A 483 -25.35 32.71 34.89
C VAL A 483 -26.85 32.79 34.60
N GLY A 484 -27.66 32.17 35.47
CA GLY A 484 -29.06 31.90 35.17
C GLY A 484 -29.18 30.94 33.98
N THR A 485 -29.83 31.36 32.90
CA THR A 485 -29.96 30.61 31.64
C THR A 485 -29.02 31.09 30.54
N SER A 486 -28.08 31.98 30.86
CA SER A 486 -27.18 32.58 29.87
C SER A 486 -25.80 31.93 29.97
N ALA A 487 -25.30 31.48 28.82
CA ALA A 487 -23.93 31.01 28.69
C ALA A 487 -22.97 32.21 28.71
N VAL A 488 -21.95 32.11 29.54
CA VAL A 488 -20.95 33.16 29.78
C VAL A 488 -19.56 32.55 29.70
N GLN A 489 -18.60 33.32 29.21
CA GLN A 489 -17.18 33.03 29.31
C GLN A 489 -16.48 34.21 29.96
N ILE A 490 -15.47 33.94 30.77
CA ILE A 490 -14.69 34.97 31.47
C ILE A 490 -13.23 34.55 31.43
N GLY A 491 -12.34 35.40 30.95
CA GLY A 491 -10.92 35.05 30.97
C GLY A 491 -9.97 36.15 30.59
N SER A 492 -8.69 35.91 30.84
CA SER A 492 -7.64 36.89 30.62
C SER A 492 -7.27 37.01 29.14
N VAL A 493 -7.03 38.23 28.70
CA VAL A 493 -6.63 38.57 27.32
C VAL A 493 -5.14 38.84 27.28
N TRP A 494 -4.45 38.26 26.31
CA TRP A 494 -3.00 38.30 26.21
C TRP A 494 -2.55 38.75 24.83
N ALA A 495 -1.45 39.49 24.77
CA ALA A 495 -0.69 39.70 23.55
C ALA A 495 0.29 38.55 23.32
N ARG A 496 0.73 38.39 22.05
CA ARG A 496 1.70 37.34 21.65
C ARG A 496 3.03 37.35 22.40
N ALA A 497 3.42 38.49 22.98
CA ALA A 497 4.66 38.63 23.76
C ALA A 497 4.47 38.37 25.27
N GLY A 498 3.35 37.77 25.68
CA GLY A 498 3.06 37.51 27.09
C GLY A 498 2.56 38.71 27.89
N LEU A 499 2.36 39.86 27.24
CA LEU A 499 1.75 41.02 27.88
C LEU A 499 0.27 40.78 28.14
N HIS A 500 -0.15 40.84 29.40
CA HIS A 500 -1.55 40.82 29.79
C HIS A 500 -2.24 42.13 29.41
N LEU A 501 -3.32 42.06 28.62
CA LEU A 501 -4.03 43.21 28.08
C LEU A 501 -5.26 43.61 28.89
N GLY A 502 -5.85 42.66 29.63
CA GLY A 502 -7.08 42.88 30.39
C GLY A 502 -7.86 41.58 30.58
N THR A 503 -9.11 41.69 31.01
CA THR A 503 -10.02 40.56 31.17
C THR A 503 -11.20 40.70 30.21
N SER A 504 -11.62 39.61 29.59
CA SER A 504 -12.80 39.59 28.72
C SER A 504 -13.94 38.84 29.38
N VAL A 505 -15.16 39.35 29.20
CA VAL A 505 -16.41 38.66 29.51
C VAL A 505 -17.21 38.54 28.21
N ILE A 506 -17.62 37.34 27.84
CA ILE A 506 -18.43 37.07 26.65
C ILE A 506 -19.73 36.43 27.10
N VAL A 507 -20.86 37.06 26.78
CA VAL A 507 -22.21 36.51 27.01
C VAL A 507 -22.80 36.08 25.68
N ALA A 508 -23.19 34.81 25.57
CA ALA A 508 -23.80 34.29 24.36
C ALA A 508 -25.20 34.89 24.15
N ILE A 509 -25.52 35.20 22.90
CA ILE A 509 -26.84 35.65 22.45
C ILE A 509 -27.44 34.56 21.57
N ASP A 510 -28.44 33.86 22.12
CA ASP A 510 -29.22 32.84 21.41
C ASP A 510 -30.72 32.99 21.71
N PRO A 511 -31.59 33.17 20.69
CA PRO A 511 -31.28 33.25 19.26
C PRO A 511 -30.46 34.50 18.90
N PRO A 512 -29.77 34.53 17.75
CA PRO A 512 -28.99 35.68 17.30
C PRO A 512 -29.84 36.94 17.10
N LEU A 513 -29.22 38.11 17.23
CA LEU A 513 -29.82 39.38 16.82
C LEU A 513 -29.75 39.56 15.30
N ASP A 514 -30.86 39.93 14.67
CA ASP A 514 -30.89 40.25 13.24
C ASP A 514 -30.14 41.55 12.93
N THR A 515 -30.22 42.53 13.82
CA THR A 515 -29.54 43.82 13.69
C THR A 515 -28.93 44.20 15.04
N PRO A 516 -27.65 43.87 15.29
CA PRO A 516 -27.00 44.22 16.54
C PRO A 516 -26.81 45.75 16.63
N PRO A 517 -27.14 46.37 17.78
CA PRO A 517 -26.96 47.80 17.98
C PRO A 517 -25.47 48.15 17.95
N SER A 518 -25.11 49.17 17.18
CA SER A 518 -23.72 49.62 17.04
C SER A 518 -23.29 50.63 18.11
N SER A 519 -24.24 51.28 18.79
CA SER A 519 -23.99 52.20 19.89
C SER A 519 -25.19 52.29 20.83
N ILE A 520 -24.98 52.94 21.98
CA ILE A 520 -26.02 53.21 22.97
C ILE A 520 -27.14 54.15 22.46
N GLU A 521 -26.86 54.90 21.41
CA GLU A 521 -27.78 55.86 20.79
C GLU A 521 -28.73 55.18 19.80
N ASP A 522 -28.57 53.88 19.56
CA ASP A 522 -29.39 53.14 18.62
C ASP A 522 -30.89 53.29 18.96
N PRO A 523 -31.72 53.73 17.99
CA PRO A 523 -33.15 53.97 18.21
C PRO A 523 -33.91 52.70 18.56
N ALA A 524 -33.42 51.51 18.19
CA ALA A 524 -34.06 50.24 18.49
C ALA A 524 -33.95 49.85 19.97
N LEU A 525 -32.98 50.39 20.71
CA LEU A 525 -32.77 50.07 22.13
C LEU A 525 -33.92 50.56 23.02
N SER A 526 -34.44 49.65 23.85
CA SER A 526 -35.41 50.00 24.90
C SER A 526 -34.79 50.91 25.98
N PRO A 527 -35.59 51.69 26.73
CA PRO A 527 -35.07 52.52 27.83
C PRO A 527 -34.27 51.72 28.86
N ALA A 528 -34.74 50.51 29.20
CA ALA A 528 -34.05 49.61 30.11
C ALA A 528 -32.70 49.14 29.53
N ALA A 529 -32.64 48.79 28.23
CA ALA A 529 -31.39 48.41 27.59
C ALA A 529 -30.37 49.57 27.58
N ARG A 530 -30.82 50.80 27.30
CA ARG A 530 -29.95 51.98 27.36
C ARG A 530 -29.42 52.25 28.76
N GLU A 531 -30.26 52.12 29.78
CA GLU A 531 -29.86 52.30 31.17
C GLU A 531 -28.82 51.26 31.60
N THR A 532 -29.07 49.97 31.35
CA THR A 532 -28.11 48.90 31.65
C THR A 532 -26.81 49.07 30.85
N TRP A 533 -26.87 49.50 29.58
CA TRP A 533 -25.68 49.78 28.79
C TRP A 533 -24.86 50.93 29.38
N ARG A 534 -25.48 52.04 29.81
CA ARG A 534 -24.77 53.16 30.46
C ARG A 534 -24.04 52.70 31.71
N GLU A 535 -24.73 51.91 32.55
CA GLU A 535 -24.13 51.39 33.77
C GLU A 535 -22.96 50.45 33.46
N LEU A 536 -23.10 49.60 32.44
CA LEU A 536 -22.03 48.70 32.00
C LEU A 536 -20.84 49.48 31.46
N GLN A 537 -21.08 50.50 30.63
CA GLN A 537 -20.05 51.34 30.01
C GLN A 537 -19.21 52.11 31.05
N ALA A 538 -19.78 52.42 32.21
CA ALA A 538 -19.04 53.02 33.33
C ALA A 538 -18.09 52.05 34.05
N ARG A 539 -18.23 50.73 33.82
CA ARG A 539 -17.49 49.67 34.53
C ARG A 539 -16.50 48.91 33.63
N VAL A 540 -16.56 49.10 32.32
CA VAL A 540 -15.77 48.35 31.34
C VAL A 540 -15.07 49.30 30.39
N LYS A 541 -13.93 48.86 29.85
CA LYS A 541 -13.16 49.59 28.85
C LYS A 541 -13.88 49.68 27.52
N SER A 542 -14.52 48.58 27.11
CA SER A 542 -15.25 48.50 25.84
C SER A 542 -16.41 47.51 25.91
N ILE A 543 -17.43 47.77 25.10
CA ILE A 543 -18.61 46.92 24.90
C ILE A 543 -18.74 46.69 23.39
N GLN A 544 -18.85 45.44 22.98
CA GLN A 544 -19.14 45.06 21.60
C GLN A 544 -20.33 44.12 21.56
N VAL A 545 -21.31 44.44 20.71
CA VAL A 545 -22.47 43.59 20.46
C VAL A 545 -22.38 43.07 19.03
N GLU A 546 -22.34 41.75 18.94
CA GLU A 546 -22.37 40.99 17.70
C GLU A 546 -23.66 40.18 17.64
N PRO A 547 -24.04 39.63 16.48
CA PRO A 547 -25.27 38.86 16.36
C PRO A 547 -25.41 37.73 17.39
N ARG A 548 -24.31 37.09 17.80
CA ARG A 548 -24.33 35.92 18.71
C ARG A 548 -23.65 36.15 20.06
N SER A 549 -23.15 37.37 20.32
CA SER A 549 -22.27 37.63 21.46
C SER A 549 -22.37 39.07 21.94
N LEU A 550 -22.35 39.25 23.25
CA LEU A 550 -22.04 40.51 23.92
C LEU A 550 -20.67 40.34 24.58
N SER A 551 -19.67 41.05 24.08
CA SER A 551 -18.28 40.99 24.55
C SER A 551 -17.92 42.27 25.31
N LEU A 552 -17.30 42.11 26.46
CA LEU A 552 -16.85 43.19 27.34
C LEU A 552 -15.36 43.06 27.61
N GLU A 553 -14.67 44.19 27.67
CA GLU A 553 -13.28 44.25 28.13
C GLU A 553 -13.19 45.00 29.45
N LEU A 554 -12.67 44.35 30.48
CA LEU A 554 -12.36 44.96 31.77
C LEU A 554 -10.87 45.31 31.82
N GLU A 555 -10.56 46.42 32.50
CA GLU A 555 -9.17 46.84 32.70
C GLU A 555 -8.44 45.95 33.69
N GLY A 556 -7.19 45.60 33.34
CA GLY A 556 -6.29 44.94 34.26
C GLY A 556 -6.61 43.49 34.56
N LYS A 557 -5.82 42.95 35.49
CA LYS A 557 -5.81 41.56 35.91
C LYS A 557 -6.94 41.30 36.92
N LEU A 558 -7.73 40.26 36.68
CA LEU A 558 -8.77 39.82 37.61
C LEU A 558 -8.24 38.73 38.56
N SER A 559 -7.82 39.12 39.77
CA SER A 559 -7.24 38.16 40.74
C SER A 559 -8.31 37.24 41.34
N ASP A 560 -9.50 37.77 41.65
CA ASP A 560 -10.67 36.98 42.03
C ASP A 560 -11.81 37.27 41.04
N PRO A 561 -12.18 36.30 40.18
CA PRO A 561 -13.26 36.47 39.23
C PRO A 561 -14.62 36.78 39.87
N GLN A 562 -14.81 36.51 41.17
CA GLN A 562 -16.02 36.84 41.90
C GLN A 562 -16.30 38.34 41.89
N THR A 563 -15.25 39.14 41.89
CA THR A 563 -15.36 40.60 41.88
C THR A 563 -15.94 41.15 40.58
N ALA A 564 -15.87 40.40 39.46
CA ALA A 564 -16.47 40.78 38.19
C ALA A 564 -17.96 40.40 38.07
N MET A 565 -18.53 39.64 39.01
CA MET A 565 -19.91 39.16 38.91
C MET A 565 -20.97 40.25 38.79
N PRO A 566 -20.90 41.39 39.50
CA PRO A 566 -21.85 42.47 39.28
C PRO A 566 -21.86 42.96 37.83
N THR A 567 -20.69 43.03 37.20
CA THR A 567 -20.54 43.39 35.78
C THR A 567 -21.11 42.30 34.87
N VAL A 568 -20.85 41.03 35.17
CA VAL A 568 -21.39 39.88 34.42
C VAL A 568 -22.92 39.82 34.50
N GLU A 569 -23.50 40.07 35.67
CA GLU A 569 -24.96 40.09 35.87
C GLU A 569 -25.63 41.25 35.14
N LEU A 570 -24.98 42.42 35.10
CA LEU A 570 -25.40 43.55 34.25
C LEU A 570 -25.31 43.18 32.76
N ALA A 571 -24.25 42.50 32.33
CA ALA A 571 -24.11 42.03 30.95
C ALA A 571 -25.22 41.05 30.55
N VAL A 572 -25.55 40.10 31.43
CA VAL A 572 -26.66 39.16 31.22
C VAL A 572 -28.00 39.89 31.19
N SER A 573 -28.18 40.92 32.04
CA SER A 573 -29.39 41.75 32.04
C SER A 573 -29.52 42.55 30.75
N LEU A 574 -28.43 43.13 30.26
CA LEU A 574 -28.38 43.80 28.96
C LEU A 574 -28.72 42.82 27.84
N ARG A 575 -28.10 41.63 27.82
CA ARG A 575 -28.42 40.57 26.84
C ARG A 575 -29.90 40.20 26.85
N ARG A 576 -30.56 40.11 28.01
CA ARG A 576 -32.01 39.86 28.10
C ARG A 576 -32.82 41.02 27.53
N ALA A 577 -32.43 42.26 27.81
CA ALA A 577 -33.08 43.45 27.27
C ALA A 577 -32.91 43.56 25.74
N LEU A 578 -31.76 43.11 25.21
CA LEU A 578 -31.49 42.98 23.78
C LEU A 578 -32.30 41.85 23.12
N GLY A 579 -32.65 40.79 23.85
CA GLY A 579 -33.53 39.72 23.36
C GLY A 579 -34.93 40.19 22.95
N GLY A 580 -35.36 41.39 23.38
CA GLY A 580 -36.56 42.05 22.89
C GLY A 580 -36.45 42.59 21.45
N LEU A 581 -35.26 42.63 20.88
CA LEU A 581 -34.96 43.04 19.49
C LEU A 581 -35.13 41.89 18.47
N VAL A 582 -35.38 40.67 18.94
CA VAL A 582 -35.59 39.48 18.09
C VAL A 582 -36.93 39.54 17.31
N ALA A 583 -37.76 40.56 17.55
CA ALA A 583 -39.07 40.72 16.92
C ALA A 583 -39.08 41.82 15.85
N GLY A 584 -38.60 41.48 14.65
CA GLY A 584 -38.85 42.19 13.40
C GLY A 584 -39.68 41.36 12.42
N GLY A 585 -40.83 40.82 12.85
CA GLY A 585 -41.84 40.17 12.00
C GLY A 585 -43.12 41.02 11.88
N PRO A 586 -43.90 40.92 10.79
CA PRO A 586 -44.65 42.03 10.20
C PRO A 586 -46.00 42.26 10.88
N PHE A 587 -46.03 42.82 12.08
CA PHE A 587 -47.23 43.50 12.59
C PHE A 587 -46.81 44.72 13.43
N ARG A 588 -46.58 45.83 12.73
CA ARG A 588 -46.99 47.17 13.16
C ARG A 588 -47.61 47.88 11.98
#